data_AF-A0A4Z1A4F3-F1
#
_entry.id   AF-A0A4Z1A4F3-F1
#
_cell.length_a   1.000
_cell.length_b   1.000
_cell.length_c   1.000
_cell.angle_alpha   90.00
_cell.angle_beta   90.00
_cell.angle_gamma   90.00
#
_symmetry.space_group_name_H-M   'P 1'
#
loop_
_entity.id
_entity.type
_entity.pdbx_description
1 polymer ?
#
loop_
_entity_poly.entity_id
_entity_poly.type
_entity_poly.pdbx_seq_one_letter_code
_entity_poly.pdbx_strand_id
1 'polypeptide(L)'
;MDYVESLLEEYFETSKFAEMESYPQNKELLESLLSIEEEICWEFNVPPTLKFRDLFRMIPMGISKEEYVQTSIQNLSREKTRYYYQPNKTVFETFKAA
;
A
#
# COMPACT_ATOMS: atom_id res chain seq x y z
N MET A 1 17.53 -4.99 5.24
CA MET A 1 16.12 -5.12 4.84
C MET A 1 15.40 -4.09 5.67
N ASP A 2 14.83 -3.10 5.01
CA ASP A 2 14.05 -2.08 5.69
C ASP A 2 12.78 -2.74 6.27
N TYR A 3 12.31 -2.30 7.44
CA TYR A 3 11.16 -2.91 8.12
C TYR A 3 9.93 -3.01 7.20
N VAL A 4 9.73 -2.00 6.36
CA VAL A 4 8.62 -1.95 5.40
C VAL A 4 8.75 -2.98 4.26
N GLU A 5 9.97 -3.35 3.87
CA GLU A 5 10.20 -4.43 2.91
C GLU A 5 9.74 -5.76 3.51
N SER A 6 10.09 -6.01 4.77
CA SER A 6 9.66 -7.22 5.49
C SER A 6 8.13 -7.31 5.60
N LEU A 7 7.44 -6.20 5.91
CA LEU A 7 5.97 -6.17 5.95
C LEU A 7 5.34 -6.46 4.59
N LEU A 8 5.91 -5.93 3.51
CA LEU A 8 5.43 -6.19 2.16
C LEU A 8 5.67 -7.66 1.77
N GLU A 9 6.83 -8.22 2.08
CA GLU A 9 7.10 -9.65 1.87
C GLU A 9 6.11 -10.54 2.61
N GLU A 10 5.84 -10.25 3.89
CA GLU A 10 4.86 -10.97 4.70
C GLU A 10 3.45 -10.87 4.13
N TYR A 11 3.05 -9.67 3.67
CA TYR A 11 1.77 -9.47 3.01
C TYR A 11 1.63 -10.32 1.74
N PHE A 12 2.68 -10.36 0.92
CA PHE A 12 2.70 -11.15 -0.31
C PHE A 12 2.52 -12.64 -0.03
N GLU A 13 3.27 -13.18 0.94
CA GLU A 13 3.19 -14.59 1.31
C GLU A 13 1.82 -14.94 1.92
N THR A 14 1.30 -14.10 2.80
CA THR A 14 0.01 -14.28 3.46
C THR A 14 -1.16 -14.20 2.47
N SER A 15 -1.11 -13.26 1.54
CA SER A 15 -2.14 -13.11 0.51
C SER A 15 -2.16 -14.29 -0.47
N LYS A 16 -0.99 -14.82 -0.84
CA LYS A 16 -0.90 -16.04 -1.65
C LYS A 16 -1.41 -17.28 -0.91
N PHE A 17 -1.11 -17.39 0.38
CA PHE A 17 -1.68 -18.45 1.21
C PHE A 17 -3.22 -18.33 1.28
N ALA A 18 -3.75 -17.13 1.46
CA ALA A 18 -5.19 -16.86 1.49
C ALA A 18 -5.90 -17.18 0.14
N GLU A 19 -5.24 -16.94 -1.00
CA GLU A 19 -5.74 -17.33 -2.33
C GLU A 19 -5.87 -18.87 -2.46
N MET A 20 -4.96 -19.64 -1.87
CA MET A 20 -4.92 -21.10 -1.96
C MET A 20 -5.98 -21.80 -1.07
N GLU A 21 -6.27 -21.23 0.10
CA GLU A 21 -7.16 -21.83 1.11
C GLU A 21 -8.68 -21.64 0.84
N SER A 22 -9.08 -21.30 -0.38
CA SER A 22 -10.49 -21.09 -0.76
C SER A 22 -11.21 -20.11 0.19
N TYR A 23 -10.72 -18.86 0.19
CA TYR A 23 -11.35 -17.73 0.85
C TYR A 23 -12.87 -17.70 0.53
N PRO A 24 -13.75 -17.78 1.55
CA PRO A 24 -13.85 -16.77 2.61
C PRO A 24 -14.02 -17.33 4.04
N GLN A 25 -13.61 -18.57 4.34
CA GLN A 25 -13.90 -19.20 5.65
C GLN A 25 -12.90 -18.87 6.77
N ASN A 26 -11.75 -18.25 6.47
CA ASN A 26 -10.69 -18.04 7.45
C ASN A 26 -10.60 -16.57 7.92
N LYS A 27 -11.38 -16.26 8.96
CA LYS A 27 -11.45 -14.93 9.58
C LYS A 27 -10.10 -14.48 10.15
N GLU A 28 -9.29 -15.40 10.65
CA GLU A 28 -7.97 -15.10 11.23
C GLU A 28 -6.98 -14.61 10.16
N LEU A 29 -6.99 -15.21 8.97
CA LEU A 29 -6.19 -14.74 7.84
C LEU A 29 -6.59 -13.33 7.40
N LEU A 30 -7.89 -13.02 7.42
CA LEU A 30 -8.37 -11.67 7.11
C LEU A 30 -7.87 -10.65 8.12
N GLU A 31 -7.96 -10.97 9.41
CA GLU A 31 -7.49 -10.09 10.47
C GLU A 31 -5.97 -9.87 10.40
N SER A 32 -5.20 -10.93 10.10
CA SER A 32 -3.75 -10.84 9.88
C SER A 32 -3.41 -9.93 8.69
N LEU A 33 -4.04 -10.11 7.53
CA LEU A 33 -3.83 -9.24 6.36
C LEU A 33 -4.16 -7.77 6.67
N LEU A 34 -5.27 -7.51 7.36
CA LEU A 34 -5.66 -6.16 7.75
C LEU A 34 -4.67 -5.52 8.72
N SER A 35 -4.09 -6.30 9.65
CA SER A 35 -3.04 -5.83 10.56
C SER A 35 -1.79 -5.41 9.80
N ILE A 36 -1.32 -6.26 8.88
CA ILE A 36 -0.14 -5.97 8.05
C ILE A 36 -0.38 -4.71 7.20
N GLU A 37 -1.58 -4.58 6.61
CA GLU A 37 -1.95 -3.38 5.85
C GLU A 37 -1.89 -2.09 6.66
N GLU A 38 -2.30 -2.14 7.93
CA GLU A 38 -2.26 -1.00 8.83
C GLU A 38 -0.81 -0.62 9.16
N GLU A 39 0.05 -1.59 9.45
CA GLU A 39 1.47 -1.38 9.72
C GLU A 39 2.20 -0.79 8.50
N ILE A 40 1.96 -1.30 7.30
CA ILE A 40 2.55 -0.74 6.06
C ILE A 40 2.18 0.74 5.91
N CYS A 41 0.91 1.08 6.14
CA CYS A 41 0.46 2.47 6.04
C CYS A 41 1.11 3.36 7.12
N TRP A 42 1.27 2.85 8.33
CA TRP A 42 1.94 3.56 9.42
C TRP A 42 3.40 3.86 9.07
N GLU A 43 4.17 2.86 8.60
CA GLU A 43 5.56 3.05 8.20
C GLU A 43 5.71 4.08 7.06
N PHE A 44 4.80 4.06 6.08
CA PHE A 44 4.78 5.06 5.03
C PHE A 44 4.29 6.44 5.49
N ASN A 45 3.83 6.60 6.74
CA ASN A 45 3.21 7.81 7.26
C ASN A 45 2.02 8.25 6.38
N VAL A 46 1.12 7.32 6.06
CA VAL A 46 -0.08 7.60 5.28
C VAL A 46 -1.30 7.03 6.00
N PRO A 47 -2.49 7.65 5.87
CA PRO A 47 -3.68 7.11 6.53
C PRO A 47 -4.07 5.76 5.90
N PRO A 48 -4.48 4.75 6.69
CA PRO A 48 -4.81 3.40 6.22
C PRO A 48 -6.18 3.35 5.54
N THR A 49 -6.40 4.22 4.56
CA THR A 49 -7.60 4.28 3.72
C THR A 49 -7.50 3.28 2.58
N LEU A 50 -8.64 2.91 1.97
CA LEU A 50 -8.67 2.07 0.77
C LEU A 50 -7.72 2.59 -0.32
N LYS A 51 -7.67 3.91 -0.54
CA LYS A 51 -6.77 4.54 -1.51
C LYS A 51 -5.30 4.13 -1.34
N PHE A 52 -4.79 4.06 -0.12
CA PHE A 52 -3.40 3.70 0.15
C PHE A 52 -3.19 2.19 0.20
N ARG A 53 -4.14 1.46 0.80
CA ARG A 53 -4.10 -0.01 0.85
C ARG A 53 -4.10 -0.62 -0.55
N ASP A 54 -4.88 -0.05 -1.46
CA ASP A 54 -4.98 -0.54 -2.84
C ASP A 54 -3.67 -0.38 -3.64
N LEU A 55 -2.70 0.42 -3.17
CA LEU A 55 -1.39 0.59 -3.83
C LEU A 55 -0.50 -0.65 -3.72
N PHE A 56 -0.77 -1.53 -2.76
CA PHE A 56 -0.02 -2.77 -2.54
C PHE A 56 -0.92 -4.01 -2.44
N ARG A 57 -2.25 -3.87 -2.35
CA ARG A 57 -3.19 -5.01 -2.50
C ARG A 57 -3.22 -5.59 -3.91
N MET A 58 -2.91 -4.80 -4.93
CA MET A 58 -2.95 -5.25 -6.33
C MET A 58 -1.71 -6.10 -6.64
N ILE A 59 -1.82 -7.41 -6.44
CA ILE A 59 -0.77 -8.39 -6.76
C ILE A 59 -1.07 -9.02 -8.12
N PRO A 60 -0.35 -8.65 -9.20
CA PRO A 60 -0.54 -9.29 -10.50
C PRO A 60 -0.24 -10.79 -10.45
N MET A 61 -0.92 -11.58 -11.26
CA MET A 61 -0.58 -13.00 -11.41
C MET A 61 0.82 -13.14 -12.00
N GLY A 62 1.64 -14.01 -11.42
CA GLY A 62 2.98 -14.34 -11.93
C GLY A 62 4.07 -13.33 -11.59
N ILE A 63 3.79 -12.31 -10.77
CA ILE A 63 4.81 -11.39 -10.26
C ILE A 63 5.70 -12.08 -9.22
N SER A 64 7.00 -11.78 -9.22
CA SER A 64 7.90 -12.24 -8.15
C SER A 64 7.68 -11.42 -6.87
N LYS A 65 8.06 -11.98 -5.73
CA LYS A 65 8.00 -11.27 -4.44
C LYS A 65 8.83 -9.99 -4.48
N GLU A 66 10.02 -10.05 -5.06
CA GLU A 66 10.94 -8.91 -5.18
C GLU A 66 10.36 -7.79 -6.06
N GLU A 67 9.77 -8.15 -7.21
CA GLU A 67 9.14 -7.19 -8.11
C GLU A 67 7.91 -6.54 -7.46
N TYR A 68 7.13 -7.32 -6.71
CA TYR A 68 6.01 -6.83 -5.91
C TYR A 68 6.46 -5.81 -4.85
N VAL A 69 7.49 -6.12 -4.06
CA VAL A 69 8.01 -5.23 -3.00
C VAL A 69 8.49 -3.91 -3.62
N GLN A 70 9.31 -3.99 -4.67
CA GLN A 70 9.83 -2.79 -5.35
C GLN A 70 8.72 -1.91 -5.91
N THR A 71 7.75 -2.51 -6.60
CA THR A 71 6.63 -1.78 -7.21
C THR A 71 5.74 -1.13 -6.14
N SER A 72 5.47 -1.84 -5.04
CA SER A 72 4.66 -1.34 -3.93
C SER A 72 5.32 -0.15 -3.24
N ILE A 73 6.62 -0.22 -2.95
CA ILE A 73 7.40 0.89 -2.37
C ILE A 73 7.38 2.11 -3.30
N GLN A 74 7.56 1.90 -4.60
CA GLN A 74 7.54 2.99 -5.58
C GLN A 74 6.17 3.67 -5.63
N ASN A 75 5.09 2.88 -5.64
CA ASN A 75 3.72 3.39 -5.67
C ASN A 75 3.37 4.17 -4.39
N LEU A 76 3.69 3.60 -3.22
CA LEU A 76 3.46 4.22 -1.91
C LEU A 76 4.26 5.51 -1.76
N SER A 77 5.53 5.51 -2.15
CA SER A 77 6.38 6.71 -2.10
C SER A 77 5.83 7.83 -2.98
N ARG A 78 5.42 7.51 -4.22
CA ARG A 78 4.84 8.48 -5.15
C ARG A 78 3.54 9.07 -4.61
N GLU A 79 2.66 8.24 -4.08
CA GLU A 79 1.36 8.70 -3.58
C GLU A 79 1.49 9.44 -2.25
N LYS A 80 2.41 9.03 -1.37
CA LYS A 80 2.81 9.79 -0.18
C LYS A 80 3.26 11.20 -0.56
N THR A 81 4.16 11.34 -1.54
CA THR A 81 4.61 12.66 -1.99
C THR A 81 3.44 13.50 -2.47
N ARG A 82 2.53 12.96 -3.29
CA ARG A 82 1.33 13.69 -3.75
C ARG A 82 0.37 14.07 -2.62
N TYR A 83 0.26 13.22 -1.61
CA TYR A 83 -0.60 13.46 -0.46
C TYR A 83 -0.11 14.65 0.36
N TYR A 84 1.20 14.74 0.63
CA TYR A 84 1.79 15.85 1.39
C TYR A 84 2.07 17.09 0.54
N TYR A 85 2.44 16.92 -0.73
CA TYR A 85 2.56 18.01 -1.71
C TYR A 85 1.24 18.17 -2.47
N GLN A 86 0.23 18.69 -1.78
CA GLN A 86 -0.88 19.35 -2.48
C GLN A 86 -0.46 20.80 -2.72
N PRO A 87 -0.16 21.22 -3.96
CA PRO A 87 0.00 22.64 -4.23
C PRO A 87 -1.30 23.33 -3.82
N ASN A 88 -1.20 24.31 -2.92
CA ASN A 88 -2.34 25.12 -2.48
C ASN A 88 -3.13 25.56 -3.71
N LYS A 89 -4.33 25.01 -3.91
CA LYS A 89 -5.24 25.42 -5.00
C LYS A 89 -5.47 26.95 -4.97
N THR A 90 -5.46 27.53 -3.77
CA THR A 90 -5.58 28.97 -3.52
C THR A 90 -4.44 29.80 -4.10
N VAL A 91 -3.19 29.33 -4.09
CA VAL A 91 -2.06 30.12 -4.60
C VAL A 91 -2.04 30.11 -6.14
N PHE A 92 -2.44 29.00 -6.75
CA PHE A 92 -2.49 28.87 -8.22
C PHE A 92 -3.60 29.73 -8.87
N GLU A 93 -4.72 29.92 -8.19
CA GLU A 93 -5.80 30.80 -8.68
C GLU A 93 -5.44 32.29 -8.55
N THR A 94 -4.66 32.65 -7.52
CA THR A 94 -4.26 34.06 -7.30
C THR A 94 -3.27 34.54 -8.38
N PHE A 95 -2.39 33.66 -8.88
CA PHE A 95 -1.44 33.99 -9.96
C PHE A 95 -2.05 33.98 -11.37
N LYS A 96 -3.27 33.46 -11.56
CA LYS A 96 -3.95 33.46 -12.85
C LYS A 96 -4.90 34.66 -13.01
N ALA A 97 -5.20 35.35 -11.90
CA ALA A 97 -6.08 36.51 -11.82
C ALA A 97 -5.33 37.84 -11.65
N ALA A 98 -4.00 37.83 -11.63
CA ALA A 98 -3.11 38.99 -11.65
C ALA A 98 -2.41 39.10 -13.00
#